data_AF-A0A3Q9FGR8-F1
#
_entry.id   AF-A0A3Q9FGR8-F1
#
_cell.length_a   1.000
_cell.length_b   1.000
_cell.length_c   1.000
_cell.angle_alpha   90.00
_cell.angle_beta   90.00
_cell.angle_gamma   90.00
#
_symmetry.space_group_name_H-M   'P 1'
#
loop_
_entity.id
_entity.type
_entity.pdbx_description
1 polymer ?
#
loop_
_entity_poly.entity_id
_entity_poly.type
_entity_poly.pdbx_seq_one_letter_code
_entity_poly.pdbx_strand_id
1 'polypeptide(L)'
;MKKIFFLYASLLLIPSLTFSQEDIKLSYNSKEHRIEKPNKIIRKGIPYKIKIDGINTATMKFSVTAKDKELVSPIPEVLKPILLDVDAAMSLYKSTTGDVENTVYTDHEKLYNAATQILDDLKILEEKAKALNKAIRVKGVDVSQTKMLASTCLSDLEELILKPKTEKIKNSPKSKNAYKEVYNYLIQGIQNISSTRQFMESRMNFRFTATDAISEKFIQLHANLVALENQIKIKKYEDYLKFIKNAEDAKPNKIFEKVYYSRKDLLEAEVVMLDAFSKDTLLKETIDIYTEGGGIRLRFSTGFFYNDIVEKSYYLTERDETTKAVLPEKSPDFDIAVGALAHIGWKFSSHTDIALNMGLALSPLDGKTRYLLGGGILIGKKRELGLNIGAAISRIDKLSGSVTKSGNELFVPIAVEAVPTTKQNEWGLFFGVTYNFKNTKK
;
A
#
# COMPACT_ATOMS: atom_id res chain seq x y z
N MET A 1 41.79 -35.81 12.23
CA MET A 1 40.95 -35.62 11.02
C MET A 1 39.47 -36.00 11.19
N LYS A 2 39.09 -37.22 11.62
CA LYS A 2 37.67 -37.67 11.63
C LYS A 2 36.64 -36.73 12.32
N LYS A 3 37.01 -35.93 13.32
CA LYS A 3 36.10 -34.98 14.00
C LYS A 3 35.71 -33.74 13.16
N ILE A 4 36.52 -33.33 12.17
CA ILE A 4 36.22 -32.14 11.34
C ILE A 4 35.13 -32.44 10.30
N PHE A 5 35.10 -33.66 9.78
CA PHE A 5 34.13 -34.08 8.77
C PHE A 5 32.69 -34.10 9.32
N PHE A 6 32.52 -34.40 10.61
CA PHE A 6 31.21 -34.42 11.26
C PHE A 6 30.63 -33.01 11.44
N LEU A 7 31.48 -31.99 11.62
CA LEU A 7 31.07 -30.58 11.72
C LEU A 7 30.60 -30.02 10.35
N TYR A 8 31.25 -30.44 9.26
CA TYR A 8 30.82 -30.09 7.90
C TYR A 8 29.53 -30.80 7.49
N ALA A 9 29.37 -32.09 7.86
CA ALA A 9 28.15 -32.84 7.59
C ALA A 9 26.92 -32.27 8.32
N SER A 10 27.08 -31.78 9.56
CA SER A 10 25.98 -31.12 10.29
C SER A 10 25.68 -29.70 9.76
N LEU A 11 26.67 -28.97 9.23
CA LEU A 11 26.43 -27.68 8.56
C LEU A 11 25.67 -27.83 7.23
N LEU A 12 25.87 -28.94 6.52
CA LEU A 12 25.15 -29.29 5.27
C LEU A 12 23.76 -29.90 5.54
N LEU A 13 23.44 -30.23 6.79
CA LEU A 13 22.13 -30.67 7.26
C LEU A 13 21.33 -29.54 7.93
N ILE A 14 21.66 -28.27 7.66
CA ILE A 14 20.65 -27.21 7.76
C ILE A 14 19.58 -27.57 6.72
N PRO A 15 18.37 -28.00 7.10
CA PRO A 15 17.33 -28.26 6.11
C PRO A 15 17.16 -26.98 5.33
N SER A 16 17.16 -27.07 4.00
CA SER A 16 16.79 -25.95 3.15
C SER A 16 15.40 -25.54 3.56
N LEU A 17 15.33 -24.46 4.37
CA LEU A 17 14.09 -23.89 4.87
C LEU A 17 13.35 -23.33 3.66
N THR A 18 12.63 -24.21 3.00
CA THR A 18 11.63 -23.91 1.99
C THR A 18 10.51 -23.19 2.72
N PHE A 19 10.74 -21.89 2.96
CA PHE A 19 9.78 -20.99 3.57
C PHE A 19 8.51 -21.07 2.72
N SER A 20 7.55 -21.83 3.24
CA SER A 20 6.31 -22.12 2.54
C SER A 20 5.65 -20.80 2.19
N GLN A 21 5.45 -20.57 0.89
CA GLN A 21 4.86 -19.35 0.41
C GLN A 21 3.42 -19.26 0.89
N GLU A 22 3.10 -18.20 1.63
CA GLU A 22 1.78 -18.01 2.20
C GLU A 22 0.92 -17.07 1.35
N ASP A 23 -0.37 -17.38 1.23
CA ASP A 23 -1.34 -16.48 0.61
C ASP A 23 -1.90 -15.46 1.63
N ILE A 24 -1.85 -14.19 1.27
CA ILE A 24 -2.70 -13.13 1.81
C ILE A 24 -4.00 -13.14 0.99
N LYS A 25 -5.08 -13.61 1.62
CA LYS A 25 -6.42 -13.60 1.02
C LYS A 25 -7.14 -12.29 1.34
N LEU A 26 -7.57 -11.61 0.29
CA LEU A 26 -8.42 -10.42 0.29
C LEU A 26 -9.75 -10.79 -0.37
N SER A 27 -10.87 -10.22 0.08
CA SER A 27 -12.19 -10.50 -0.49
C SER A 27 -12.81 -9.22 -1.01
N TYR A 28 -13.29 -9.20 -2.26
CA TYR A 28 -14.07 -8.08 -2.78
C TYR A 28 -15.53 -8.20 -2.38
N ASN A 29 -16.05 -7.18 -1.69
CA ASN A 29 -17.47 -7.09 -1.36
C ASN A 29 -18.19 -6.26 -2.42
N SER A 30 -18.92 -6.92 -3.32
CA SER A 30 -19.60 -6.28 -4.44
C SER A 30 -20.81 -5.42 -4.06
N LYS A 31 -21.35 -5.57 -2.84
CA LYS A 31 -22.42 -4.71 -2.34
C LYS A 31 -21.84 -3.40 -1.83
N GLU A 32 -20.84 -3.48 -0.97
CA GLU A 32 -20.19 -2.34 -0.32
C GLU A 32 -19.11 -1.67 -1.18
N HIS A 33 -18.78 -2.25 -2.34
CA HIS A 33 -17.77 -1.75 -3.29
C HIS A 33 -16.39 -1.52 -2.65
N ARG A 34 -15.96 -2.43 -1.76
CA ARG A 34 -14.70 -2.37 -1.01
C ARG A 34 -13.96 -3.70 -0.98
N ILE A 35 -12.66 -3.68 -0.67
CA ILE A 35 -11.89 -4.87 -0.35
C ILE A 35 -11.89 -5.09 1.17
N GLU A 36 -12.38 -6.24 1.60
CA GLU A 36 -12.34 -6.64 3.00
C GLU A 36 -10.90 -6.93 3.45
N LYS A 37 -10.57 -6.41 4.64
CA LYS A 37 -9.23 -6.54 5.22
C LYS A 37 -8.99 -8.00 5.63
N PRO A 38 -7.76 -8.53 5.47
CA PRO A 38 -7.46 -9.87 5.90
C PRO A 38 -7.52 -9.95 7.44
N ASN A 39 -8.27 -10.90 7.98
CA ASN A 39 -8.25 -11.21 9.41
C ASN A 39 -6.91 -11.84 9.86
N LYS A 40 -6.03 -12.19 8.92
CA LYS A 40 -4.73 -12.81 9.19
C LYS A 40 -3.64 -11.75 9.39
N ILE A 41 -2.96 -11.86 10.53
CA ILE A 41 -1.70 -11.15 10.80
C ILE A 41 -0.57 -11.90 10.06
N ILE A 42 0.35 -11.17 9.43
CA ILE A 42 1.47 -11.77 8.67
C ILE A 42 2.76 -11.78 9.49
N ARG A 43 3.70 -12.68 9.16
CA ARG A 43 4.96 -12.84 9.91
C ARG A 43 6.11 -12.12 9.20
N LYS A 44 7.04 -11.57 9.99
CA LYS A 44 8.19 -10.84 9.47
C LYS A 44 9.12 -11.74 8.65
N GLY A 45 9.54 -11.27 7.48
CA GLY A 45 10.48 -11.95 6.58
C GLY A 45 9.90 -13.04 5.67
N ILE A 46 8.65 -13.50 5.88
CA ILE A 46 8.04 -14.56 5.06
C ILE A 46 7.64 -14.02 3.66
N PRO A 47 7.83 -14.82 2.58
CA PRO A 47 7.31 -14.51 1.25
C PRO A 47 5.80 -14.73 1.14
N TYR A 48 5.08 -13.70 0.72
CA TYR A 48 3.63 -13.70 0.54
C TYR A 48 3.22 -13.50 -0.92
N LYS A 49 2.20 -14.23 -1.38
CA LYS A 49 1.41 -13.85 -2.56
C LYS A 49 0.12 -13.19 -2.10
N ILE A 50 -0.42 -12.28 -2.92
CA ILE A 50 -1.75 -11.69 -2.67
C ILE A 50 -2.75 -12.40 -3.57
N LYS A 51 -3.90 -12.76 -3.02
CA LYS A 51 -5.02 -13.41 -3.69
C LYS A 51 -6.28 -12.61 -3.40
N ILE A 52 -6.93 -12.10 -4.45
CA ILE A 52 -8.24 -11.43 -4.33
C ILE A 52 -9.31 -12.43 -4.76
N ASP A 53 -10.22 -12.76 -3.84
CA ASP A 53 -11.41 -13.60 -4.03
C ASP A 53 -12.69 -12.74 -4.16
N GLY A 54 -13.79 -13.32 -4.64
CA GLY A 54 -15.09 -12.63 -4.77
C GLY A 54 -15.21 -11.73 -6.00
N ILE A 55 -14.38 -11.95 -7.01
CA ILE A 55 -14.27 -11.10 -8.21
C ILE A 55 -14.63 -11.85 -9.48
N ASN A 56 -14.94 -11.12 -10.56
CA ASN A 56 -15.08 -11.69 -11.89
C ASN A 56 -13.99 -11.11 -12.81
N THR A 57 -12.96 -11.90 -13.12
CA THR A 57 -11.82 -11.42 -13.93
C THR A 57 -12.19 -11.10 -15.39
N ALA A 58 -13.41 -11.41 -15.84
CA ALA A 58 -13.95 -10.97 -17.13
C ALA A 58 -14.12 -9.46 -17.19
N THR A 59 -14.71 -8.89 -16.14
CA THR A 59 -15.11 -7.47 -16.05
C THR A 59 -14.18 -6.65 -15.18
N MET A 60 -13.34 -7.27 -14.34
CA MET A 60 -12.44 -6.59 -13.41
C MET A 60 -10.98 -6.95 -13.68
N LYS A 61 -10.16 -5.94 -13.95
CA LYS A 61 -8.69 -6.05 -13.95
C LYS A 61 -8.17 -5.46 -12.64
N PHE A 62 -7.21 -6.13 -12.01
CA PHE A 62 -6.61 -5.67 -10.76
C PHE A 62 -5.12 -5.45 -10.93
N SER A 63 -4.64 -4.33 -10.39
CA SER A 63 -3.24 -4.10 -10.06
C SER A 63 -3.09 -4.03 -8.55
N VAL A 64 -2.04 -4.66 -8.02
CA VAL A 64 -1.69 -4.57 -6.61
C VAL A 64 -0.24 -4.14 -6.51
N THR A 65 -0.01 -3.05 -5.78
CA THR A 65 1.33 -2.61 -5.39
C THR A 65 1.40 -2.66 -3.88
N ALA A 66 2.20 -3.57 -3.33
CA ALA A 66 2.45 -3.61 -1.90
C ALA A 66 3.87 -3.12 -1.55
N LYS A 67 3.97 -2.34 -0.48
CA LYS A 67 5.21 -1.79 0.08
C LYS A 67 5.25 -2.07 1.59
N ASP A 68 6.41 -2.45 2.11
CA ASP A 68 6.58 -2.55 3.56
C ASP A 68 6.73 -1.15 4.16
N LYS A 69 5.96 -0.90 5.22
CA LYS A 69 5.87 0.40 5.90
C LYS A 69 6.20 0.23 7.36
N GLU A 70 6.99 1.18 7.86
CA GLU A 70 7.26 1.28 9.28
C GLU A 70 6.23 2.22 9.89
N LEU A 71 5.66 1.85 11.03
CA LEU A 71 4.91 2.81 11.82
C LEU A 71 5.95 3.60 12.59
N VAL A 72 5.96 4.91 12.44
CA VAL A 72 6.86 5.82 13.17
C VAL A 72 5.98 6.74 14.01
N SER A 73 6.33 6.92 15.28
CA SER A 73 5.72 7.95 16.11
C SER A 73 6.45 9.25 15.85
N PRO A 74 5.78 10.37 15.55
CA PRO A 74 6.44 11.64 15.41
C PRO A 74 7.06 12.02 16.76
N ILE A 75 8.28 12.54 16.71
CA ILE A 75 8.98 13.04 17.89
C ILE A 75 8.12 14.18 18.50
N PRO A 76 7.68 14.08 19.77
CA PRO A 76 7.00 15.15 20.47
C PRO A 76 7.84 16.42 20.45
N GLU A 77 7.22 17.59 20.43
CA GLU A 77 7.96 18.84 20.17
C GLU A 77 9.06 19.11 21.19
N VAL A 78 8.83 18.71 22.45
CA VAL A 78 9.78 18.72 23.56
C VAL A 78 11.07 17.92 23.28
N LEU A 79 11.03 16.93 22.37
CA LEU A 79 12.15 16.05 22.03
C LEU A 79 12.74 16.32 20.64
N LYS A 80 12.12 17.17 19.81
CA LYS A 80 12.61 17.51 18.46
C LYS A 80 14.03 18.13 18.41
N PRO A 81 14.47 18.98 19.37
CA PRO A 81 15.81 19.59 19.31
C PRO A 81 17.00 18.61 19.37
N ILE A 82 16.74 17.32 19.60
CA ILE A 82 17.76 16.30 19.88
C ILE A 82 18.09 15.44 18.63
N LEU A 83 17.29 15.52 17.56
CA LEU A 83 17.34 14.57 16.42
C LEU A 83 17.28 15.30 15.06
N LEU A 84 18.27 15.06 14.18
CA LEU A 84 18.42 15.68 12.84
C LEU A 84 18.38 14.61 11.73
N ASP A 85 17.85 14.98 10.55
CA ASP A 85 17.45 14.10 9.43
C ASP A 85 18.28 14.39 8.15
N VAL A 86 18.56 13.38 7.31
CA VAL A 86 19.21 13.51 5.98
C VAL A 86 18.66 12.47 4.98
N ASP A 87 18.21 12.94 3.81
CA ASP A 87 17.76 12.21 2.60
C ASP A 87 17.71 13.25 1.45
N ALA A 88 17.67 13.00 0.13
CA ALA A 88 17.95 11.85 -0.75
C ALA A 88 17.85 12.34 -2.23
N ALA A 89 18.46 11.65 -3.22
CA ALA A 89 18.20 11.83 -4.67
C ALA A 89 18.94 10.76 -5.51
N MET A 90 18.63 10.45 -6.77
CA MET A 90 17.35 10.24 -7.49
C MET A 90 17.67 9.42 -8.77
N SER A 91 16.72 8.73 -9.40
CA SER A 91 16.92 7.90 -10.61
C SER A 91 16.21 8.46 -11.85
N LEU A 92 16.58 8.06 -13.09
CA LEU A 92 15.73 8.15 -14.31
C LEU A 92 16.23 7.33 -15.54
N TYR A 93 15.46 7.34 -16.64
CA TYR A 93 15.41 6.40 -17.79
C TYR A 93 15.59 7.12 -19.20
N LYS A 94 15.56 6.54 -20.43
CA LYS A 94 14.97 5.24 -20.90
C LYS A 94 15.58 4.50 -22.14
N SER A 95 15.12 4.77 -23.37
CA SER A 95 15.25 3.98 -24.64
C SER A 95 15.07 4.92 -25.87
N THR A 96 15.05 4.57 -27.19
CA THR A 96 14.31 3.49 -27.90
C THR A 96 14.61 3.41 -29.45
N THR A 97 14.51 2.20 -30.06
CA THR A 97 13.99 1.76 -31.42
C THR A 97 14.37 2.37 -32.80
N GLY A 98 14.18 1.56 -33.88
CA GLY A 98 14.16 1.92 -35.33
C GLY A 98 13.48 0.85 -36.24
N ASP A 99 13.16 1.18 -37.51
CA ASP A 99 12.18 0.50 -38.42
C ASP A 99 12.78 -0.17 -39.70
N VAL A 100 11.94 -0.91 -40.50
CA VAL A 100 12.24 -1.51 -41.84
C VAL A 100 11.00 -1.54 -42.79
N GLU A 101 11.21 -1.54 -44.12
CA GLU A 101 10.25 -1.30 -45.23
C GLU A 101 9.54 -2.53 -45.91
N ASN A 102 8.70 -2.26 -46.93
CA ASN A 102 7.71 -3.13 -47.61
C ASN A 102 7.94 -3.30 -49.13
N THR A 103 7.29 -4.29 -49.77
CA THR A 103 7.06 -4.37 -51.24
C THR A 103 5.64 -4.91 -51.63
N VAL A 104 5.45 -5.50 -52.84
CA VAL A 104 4.45 -5.09 -53.87
C VAL A 104 3.78 -6.31 -54.57
N TYR A 105 2.53 -6.38 -55.11
CA TYR A 105 1.22 -5.67 -55.05
C TYR A 105 0.20 -6.43 -55.98
N THR A 106 -1.14 -6.39 -55.79
CA THR A 106 -2.21 -6.14 -56.85
C THR A 106 -3.69 -6.29 -56.37
N ASP A 107 -4.64 -5.73 -57.16
CA ASP A 107 -6.13 -5.89 -57.15
C ASP A 107 -6.98 -5.03 -56.17
N HIS A 108 -7.26 -3.76 -56.51
CA HIS A 108 -7.62 -2.72 -55.53
C HIS A 108 -9.12 -2.56 -55.23
N GLU A 109 -10.00 -2.86 -56.19
CA GLU A 109 -11.45 -2.73 -56.00
C GLU A 109 -11.98 -3.85 -55.10
N LYS A 110 -11.38 -5.05 -55.21
CA LYS A 110 -11.59 -6.14 -54.25
C LYS A 110 -11.08 -5.78 -52.86
N LEU A 111 -9.93 -5.12 -52.75
CA LEU A 111 -9.39 -4.67 -51.46
C LEU A 111 -10.29 -3.62 -50.77
N TYR A 112 -10.92 -2.70 -51.52
CA TYR A 112 -11.89 -1.75 -50.95
C TYR A 112 -13.20 -2.42 -50.49
N ASN A 113 -13.74 -3.36 -51.27
CA ASN A 113 -14.94 -4.09 -50.87
C ASN A 113 -14.65 -5.00 -49.66
N ALA A 114 -13.48 -5.62 -49.61
CA ALA A 114 -13.00 -6.35 -48.43
C ALA A 114 -12.82 -5.42 -47.22
N ALA A 115 -12.26 -4.21 -47.41
CA ALA A 115 -12.12 -3.21 -46.34
C ALA A 115 -13.46 -2.82 -45.71
N THR A 116 -14.47 -2.61 -46.55
CA THR A 116 -15.83 -2.23 -46.12
C THR A 116 -16.50 -3.38 -45.36
N GLN A 117 -16.42 -4.62 -45.87
CA GLN A 117 -16.93 -5.80 -45.18
C GLN A 117 -16.26 -6.00 -43.82
N ILE A 118 -14.94 -5.81 -43.72
CA ILE A 118 -14.20 -5.90 -42.45
C ILE A 118 -14.68 -4.83 -41.47
N LEU A 119 -14.98 -3.60 -41.90
CA LEU A 119 -15.57 -2.61 -41.00
C LEU A 119 -16.92 -3.07 -40.44
N ASP A 120 -17.80 -3.67 -41.25
CA ASP A 120 -19.10 -4.16 -40.77
C ASP A 120 -18.96 -5.38 -39.84
N ASP A 121 -18.04 -6.31 -40.13
CA ASP A 121 -17.69 -7.41 -39.23
C ASP A 121 -17.14 -6.87 -37.88
N LEU A 122 -16.37 -5.78 -37.89
CA LEU A 122 -15.86 -5.10 -36.69
C LEU A 122 -16.98 -4.39 -35.91
N LYS A 123 -18.01 -3.84 -36.57
CA LYS A 123 -19.22 -3.31 -35.90
C LYS A 123 -20.00 -4.43 -35.20
N ILE A 124 -20.19 -5.58 -35.85
CA ILE A 124 -20.84 -6.76 -35.25
C ILE A 124 -20.08 -7.21 -34.00
N LEU A 125 -18.75 -7.28 -34.06
CA LEU A 125 -17.90 -7.53 -32.89
C LEU A 125 -18.13 -6.52 -31.76
N GLU A 126 -18.17 -5.22 -32.07
CA GLU A 126 -18.39 -4.17 -31.07
C GLU A 126 -19.77 -4.28 -30.41
N GLU A 127 -20.83 -4.55 -31.18
CA GLU A 127 -22.19 -4.74 -30.65
C GLU A 127 -22.28 -5.98 -29.76
N LYS A 128 -21.75 -7.12 -30.21
CA LYS A 128 -21.72 -8.37 -29.44
C LYS A 128 -20.91 -8.21 -28.14
N ALA A 129 -19.75 -7.54 -28.19
CA ALA A 129 -18.94 -7.27 -27.00
C ALA A 129 -19.64 -6.33 -26.01
N LYS A 130 -20.33 -5.27 -26.49
CA LYS A 130 -21.16 -4.37 -25.66
C LYS A 130 -22.33 -5.12 -25.03
N ALA A 131 -23.03 -5.96 -25.80
CA ALA A 131 -24.15 -6.77 -25.31
C ALA A 131 -23.70 -7.76 -24.22
N LEU A 132 -22.56 -8.44 -24.42
CA LEU A 132 -21.95 -9.32 -23.43
C LEU A 132 -21.60 -8.57 -22.14
N ASN A 133 -20.92 -7.42 -22.22
CA ASN A 133 -20.59 -6.59 -21.05
C ASN A 133 -21.86 -6.14 -20.29
N LYS A 134 -22.90 -5.69 -21.01
CA LYS A 134 -24.19 -5.32 -20.41
C LYS A 134 -24.84 -6.52 -19.71
N ALA A 135 -24.84 -7.70 -20.32
CA ALA A 135 -25.43 -8.91 -19.75
C ALA A 135 -24.73 -9.34 -18.45
N ILE A 136 -23.39 -9.32 -18.42
CA ILE A 136 -22.60 -9.70 -17.23
C ILE A 136 -22.84 -8.70 -16.08
N ARG A 137 -22.78 -7.39 -16.36
CA ARG A 137 -22.93 -6.36 -15.31
C ARG A 137 -24.33 -6.28 -14.72
N VAL A 138 -25.37 -6.20 -15.55
CA VAL A 138 -26.75 -5.89 -15.10
C VAL A 138 -27.35 -7.01 -14.24
N LYS A 139 -26.99 -8.27 -14.49
CA LYS A 139 -27.57 -9.43 -13.80
C LYS A 139 -26.75 -9.94 -12.61
N GLY A 140 -25.63 -9.29 -12.25
CA GLY A 140 -24.74 -9.77 -11.18
C GLY A 140 -24.18 -11.17 -11.45
N VAL A 141 -23.89 -11.45 -12.72
CA VAL A 141 -23.63 -12.79 -13.26
C VAL A 141 -22.39 -13.42 -12.65
N ASP A 142 -22.52 -14.66 -12.18
CA ASP A 142 -21.39 -15.42 -11.64
C ASP A 142 -20.36 -15.79 -12.74
N VAL A 143 -19.21 -16.31 -12.34
CA VAL A 143 -18.13 -16.67 -13.28
C VAL A 143 -18.55 -17.78 -14.24
N SER A 144 -19.31 -18.78 -13.80
CA SER A 144 -19.75 -19.91 -14.64
C SER A 144 -20.72 -19.44 -15.73
N GLN A 145 -21.70 -18.64 -15.37
CA GLN A 145 -22.64 -18.02 -16.31
C GLN A 145 -21.93 -17.03 -17.24
N THR A 146 -20.92 -16.31 -16.75
CA THR A 146 -20.09 -15.41 -17.58
C THR A 146 -19.38 -16.17 -18.69
N LYS A 147 -18.79 -17.34 -18.39
CA LYS A 147 -18.15 -18.19 -19.40
C LYS A 147 -19.13 -18.68 -20.45
N MET A 148 -20.30 -19.15 -20.02
CA MET A 148 -21.36 -19.61 -20.92
C MET A 148 -21.76 -18.49 -21.90
N LEU A 149 -22.04 -17.28 -21.41
CA LEU A 149 -22.37 -16.14 -22.25
C LEU A 149 -21.22 -15.75 -23.22
N ALA A 150 -19.97 -15.85 -22.78
CA ALA A 150 -18.80 -15.56 -23.61
C ALA A 150 -18.60 -16.61 -24.72
N SER A 151 -18.72 -17.90 -24.43
CA SER A 151 -18.63 -18.96 -25.44
C SER A 151 -19.81 -18.93 -26.42
N THR A 152 -21.03 -18.57 -25.98
CA THR A 152 -22.14 -18.25 -26.90
C THR A 152 -21.78 -17.06 -27.80
N CYS A 153 -21.27 -15.97 -27.23
CA CYS A 153 -20.84 -14.79 -27.99
C CYS A 153 -19.75 -15.11 -29.03
N LEU A 154 -18.81 -16.03 -28.73
CA LEU A 154 -17.81 -16.49 -29.69
C LEU A 154 -18.43 -17.36 -30.80
N SER A 155 -19.34 -18.26 -30.46
CA SER A 155 -20.07 -19.09 -31.43
C SER A 155 -20.91 -18.23 -32.39
N ASP A 156 -21.55 -17.17 -31.89
CA ASP A 156 -22.27 -16.18 -32.70
C ASP A 156 -21.35 -15.42 -33.66
N LEU A 157 -20.14 -15.06 -33.21
CA LEU A 157 -19.16 -14.34 -34.05
C LEU A 157 -18.55 -15.25 -35.12
N GLU A 158 -18.24 -16.51 -34.79
CA GLU A 158 -17.83 -17.54 -35.76
C GLU A 158 -18.92 -17.73 -36.84
N GLU A 159 -20.19 -17.82 -36.43
CA GLU A 159 -21.34 -17.93 -37.33
C GLU A 159 -21.55 -16.71 -38.22
N LEU A 160 -21.52 -15.49 -37.68
CA LEU A 160 -21.81 -14.27 -38.43
C LEU A 160 -20.64 -13.82 -39.31
N ILE A 161 -19.39 -14.00 -38.87
CA ILE A 161 -18.21 -13.45 -39.55
C ILE A 161 -17.56 -14.46 -40.51
N LEU A 162 -17.52 -15.76 -40.16
CA LEU A 162 -16.75 -16.76 -40.90
C LEU A 162 -17.62 -17.62 -41.84
N LYS A 163 -18.75 -18.17 -41.35
CA LYS A 163 -19.58 -19.10 -42.16
C LYS A 163 -20.06 -18.54 -43.51
N PRO A 164 -20.46 -17.25 -43.66
CA PRO A 164 -20.91 -16.72 -44.95
C PRO A 164 -19.82 -16.72 -46.04
N LYS A 165 -18.56 -16.86 -45.64
CA LYS A 165 -17.38 -16.78 -46.52
C LYS A 165 -16.82 -18.17 -46.87
N THR A 166 -17.40 -19.24 -46.32
CA THR A 166 -16.92 -20.61 -46.47
C THR A 166 -18.05 -21.59 -46.83
N GLU A 167 -18.70 -21.41 -47.99
CA GLU A 167 -19.73 -22.34 -48.51
C GLU A 167 -19.26 -23.81 -48.57
N LYS A 168 -17.95 -24.05 -48.61
CA LYS A 168 -17.34 -25.40 -48.63
C LYS A 168 -17.21 -26.08 -47.27
N ILE A 169 -17.52 -25.41 -46.15
CA ILE A 169 -17.35 -25.97 -44.80
C ILE A 169 -18.72 -26.25 -44.14
N LYS A 170 -19.55 -27.06 -44.78
CA LYS A 170 -20.86 -27.46 -44.21
C LYS A 170 -20.79 -28.47 -43.07
N ASN A 171 -19.62 -29.10 -42.84
CA ASN A 171 -19.45 -30.20 -41.87
C ASN A 171 -18.22 -30.05 -40.94
N SER A 172 -17.62 -28.87 -40.76
CA SER A 172 -16.59 -28.76 -39.71
C SER A 172 -17.25 -28.90 -38.34
N PRO A 173 -16.73 -29.75 -37.44
CA PRO A 173 -17.10 -29.67 -36.03
C PRO A 173 -16.76 -28.25 -35.52
N LYS A 174 -17.55 -27.74 -34.55
CA LYS A 174 -17.33 -26.44 -33.91
C LYS A 174 -15.85 -26.25 -33.61
N SER A 175 -15.24 -25.17 -34.11
CA SER A 175 -13.80 -25.03 -33.96
C SER A 175 -13.44 -25.00 -32.47
N LYS A 176 -12.51 -25.87 -32.06
CA LYS A 176 -11.94 -25.83 -30.69
C LYS A 176 -11.20 -24.51 -30.42
N ASN A 177 -11.10 -23.61 -31.39
CA ASN A 177 -10.37 -22.36 -31.29
C ASN A 177 -11.04 -21.20 -32.06
N ALA A 178 -12.37 -21.11 -32.04
CA ALA A 178 -13.16 -20.05 -32.68
C ALA A 178 -12.59 -18.62 -32.47
N TYR A 179 -12.11 -18.31 -31.26
CA TYR A 179 -11.40 -17.07 -30.96
C TYR A 179 -10.20 -16.81 -31.90
N LYS A 180 -9.35 -17.81 -32.13
CA LYS A 180 -8.15 -17.69 -32.96
C LYS A 180 -8.52 -17.43 -34.43
N GLU A 181 -9.58 -18.07 -34.92
CA GLU A 181 -10.04 -17.90 -36.30
C GLU A 181 -10.65 -16.51 -36.53
N VAL A 182 -11.55 -16.06 -35.64
CA VAL A 182 -12.12 -14.71 -35.70
C VAL A 182 -11.02 -13.64 -35.52
N TYR A 183 -10.09 -13.84 -34.59
CA TYR A 183 -8.94 -12.93 -34.38
C TYR A 183 -8.05 -12.84 -35.63
N ASN A 184 -7.62 -13.98 -36.19
CA ASN A 184 -6.78 -14.00 -37.38
C ASN A 184 -7.47 -13.33 -38.57
N TYR A 185 -8.76 -13.62 -38.78
CA TYR A 185 -9.54 -13.02 -39.86
C TYR A 185 -9.62 -11.50 -39.75
N LEU A 186 -9.96 -10.98 -38.57
CA LEU A 186 -10.09 -9.54 -38.35
C LEU A 186 -8.74 -8.81 -38.39
N ILE A 187 -7.66 -9.39 -37.84
CA ILE A 187 -6.31 -8.80 -37.92
C ILE A 187 -5.80 -8.79 -39.37
N GLN A 188 -5.97 -9.87 -40.13
CA GLN A 188 -5.62 -9.89 -41.56
C GLN A 188 -6.43 -8.86 -42.34
N GLY A 189 -7.74 -8.76 -42.08
CA GLY A 189 -8.60 -7.73 -42.68
C GLY A 189 -8.07 -6.32 -42.43
N ILE A 190 -7.78 -5.99 -41.17
CA ILE A 190 -7.22 -4.70 -40.76
C ILE A 190 -5.84 -4.42 -41.40
N GLN A 191 -4.95 -5.42 -41.42
CA GLN A 191 -3.63 -5.31 -42.05
C GLN A 191 -3.76 -5.07 -43.55
N ASN A 192 -4.73 -5.72 -44.21
CA ASN A 192 -5.03 -5.49 -45.62
C ASN A 192 -5.55 -4.08 -45.87
N ILE A 193 -6.40 -3.51 -45.00
CA ILE A 193 -6.85 -2.11 -45.09
C ILE A 193 -5.65 -1.15 -45.05
N SER A 194 -4.81 -1.27 -44.02
CA SER A 194 -3.67 -0.36 -43.84
C SER A 194 -2.64 -0.49 -44.97
N SER A 195 -2.34 -1.73 -45.38
CA SER A 195 -1.47 -2.01 -46.55
C SER A 195 -2.03 -1.45 -47.84
N THR A 196 -3.36 -1.52 -48.05
CA THR A 196 -4.03 -0.96 -49.23
C THR A 196 -4.04 0.57 -49.21
N ARG A 197 -4.15 1.19 -48.03
CA ARG A 197 -4.04 2.65 -47.92
C ARG A 197 -2.61 3.12 -48.20
N GLN A 198 -1.60 2.52 -47.57
CA GLN A 198 -0.18 2.82 -47.82
C GLN A 198 0.20 2.58 -49.29
N PHE A 199 -0.30 1.51 -49.90
CA PHE A 199 -0.25 1.29 -51.34
C PHE A 199 -0.75 2.53 -52.09
N MET A 200 -2.01 2.91 -51.88
CA MET A 200 -2.65 3.95 -52.66
C MET A 200 -1.96 5.31 -52.48
N GLU A 201 -1.57 5.65 -51.25
CA GLU A 201 -0.77 6.83 -50.93
C GLU A 201 0.56 6.86 -51.70
N SER A 202 1.33 5.75 -51.68
CA SER A 202 2.60 5.64 -52.43
C SER A 202 2.42 5.82 -53.94
N ARG A 203 1.26 5.43 -54.49
CA ARG A 203 0.92 5.60 -55.90
C ARG A 203 0.45 7.02 -56.24
N MET A 204 -0.31 7.68 -55.38
CA MET A 204 -0.69 9.08 -55.59
C MET A 204 0.55 9.99 -55.72
N ASN A 205 1.58 9.71 -54.91
CA ASN A 205 2.85 10.43 -54.96
C ASN A 205 3.66 10.17 -56.25
N PHE A 206 3.36 9.12 -57.02
CA PHE A 206 4.15 8.69 -58.18
C PHE A 206 3.65 9.26 -59.53
N ARG A 207 3.12 10.49 -59.52
CA ARG A 207 2.53 11.24 -60.66
C ARG A 207 1.23 10.63 -61.22
N PHE A 208 0.09 11.10 -60.71
CA PHE A 208 -1.11 11.23 -61.56
C PHE A 208 -1.04 12.58 -62.29
N THR A 209 -0.98 12.55 -63.63
CA THR A 209 -1.34 13.72 -64.45
C THR A 209 -2.86 13.89 -64.41
N ALA A 210 -3.34 15.10 -64.11
CA ALA A 210 -4.68 15.37 -63.60
C ALA A 210 -5.85 15.28 -64.61
N THR A 211 -5.73 14.47 -65.66
CA THR A 211 -6.66 14.44 -66.81
C THR A 211 -7.41 13.14 -67.01
N ASP A 212 -7.02 12.04 -66.34
CA ASP A 212 -7.63 10.73 -66.56
C ASP A 212 -8.71 10.41 -65.53
N ALA A 213 -9.88 9.94 -65.97
CA ALA A 213 -10.99 9.52 -65.07
C ALA A 213 -10.60 8.38 -64.11
N ILE A 214 -9.53 7.65 -64.41
CA ILE A 214 -8.91 6.65 -63.52
C ILE A 214 -8.40 7.31 -62.23
N SER A 215 -7.88 8.55 -62.32
CA SER A 215 -7.39 9.30 -61.16
C SER A 215 -8.50 9.65 -60.17
N GLU A 216 -9.68 10.05 -60.64
CA GLU A 216 -10.82 10.41 -59.78
C GLU A 216 -11.30 9.21 -58.96
N LYS A 217 -11.55 8.05 -59.59
CA LYS A 217 -11.95 6.83 -58.89
C LYS A 217 -10.87 6.37 -57.89
N PHE A 218 -9.59 6.51 -58.24
CA PHE A 218 -8.48 6.13 -57.36
C PHE A 218 -8.35 7.07 -56.15
N ILE A 219 -8.47 8.38 -56.34
CA ILE A 219 -8.48 9.39 -55.27
C ILE A 219 -9.68 9.15 -54.33
N GLN A 220 -10.87 8.86 -54.89
CA GLN A 220 -12.06 8.55 -54.10
C GLN A 220 -11.89 7.27 -53.26
N LEU A 221 -11.34 6.20 -53.84
CA LEU A 221 -11.05 4.96 -53.12
C LEU A 221 -10.01 5.18 -51.99
N HIS A 222 -8.96 5.94 -52.26
CA HIS A 222 -7.97 6.30 -51.23
C HIS A 222 -8.60 7.14 -50.11
N ALA A 223 -9.38 8.18 -50.44
CA ALA A 223 -10.06 9.01 -49.45
C ALA A 223 -11.01 8.20 -48.57
N ASN A 224 -11.75 7.26 -49.17
CA ASN A 224 -12.61 6.35 -48.42
C ASN A 224 -11.81 5.39 -47.52
N LEU A 225 -10.67 4.84 -47.98
CA LEU A 225 -9.78 4.02 -47.14
C LEU A 225 -9.16 4.80 -45.98
N VAL A 226 -8.78 6.07 -46.19
CA VAL A 226 -8.33 6.97 -45.12
C VAL A 226 -9.46 7.20 -44.11
N ALA A 227 -10.69 7.42 -44.56
CA ALA A 227 -11.85 7.57 -43.68
C ALA A 227 -12.14 6.27 -42.90
N LEU A 228 -12.04 5.11 -43.54
CA LEU A 228 -12.19 3.78 -42.91
C LEU A 228 -11.09 3.51 -41.87
N GLU A 229 -9.81 3.72 -42.19
CA GLU A 229 -8.71 3.50 -41.23
C GLU A 229 -8.82 4.43 -40.02
N ASN A 230 -9.19 5.70 -40.22
CA ASN A 230 -9.44 6.65 -39.13
C ASN A 230 -10.60 6.24 -38.21
N GLN A 231 -11.60 5.51 -38.72
CA GLN A 231 -12.65 4.88 -37.92
C GLN A 231 -12.14 3.60 -37.22
N ILE A 232 -11.31 2.81 -37.88
CA ILE A 232 -10.77 1.54 -37.38
C ILE A 232 -9.59 1.78 -36.42
N LYS A 233 -9.95 2.11 -35.17
CA LYS A 233 -9.00 2.06 -34.05
C LYS A 233 -8.71 0.60 -33.71
N ILE A 234 -7.77 -0.04 -34.41
CA ILE A 234 -7.35 -1.46 -34.29
C ILE A 234 -7.38 -1.96 -32.83
N LYS A 235 -6.70 -1.22 -31.95
CA LYS A 235 -6.59 -1.48 -30.51
C LYS A 235 -7.95 -1.64 -29.80
N LYS A 236 -8.98 -0.90 -30.20
CA LYS A 236 -10.36 -0.96 -29.66
C LYS A 236 -10.99 -2.33 -29.94
N TYR A 237 -10.86 -2.83 -31.17
CA TYR A 237 -11.44 -4.12 -31.57
C TYR A 237 -10.63 -5.30 -31.04
N GLU A 238 -9.30 -5.17 -30.98
CA GLU A 238 -8.47 -6.10 -30.20
C GLU A 238 -8.90 -6.15 -28.73
N ASP A 239 -9.18 -5.01 -28.09
CA ASP A 239 -9.65 -4.95 -26.70
C ASP A 239 -11.02 -5.64 -26.54
N TYR A 240 -11.92 -5.57 -27.54
CA TYR A 240 -13.19 -6.29 -27.54
C TYR A 240 -13.01 -7.81 -27.68
N LEU A 241 -12.19 -8.29 -28.62
CA LEU A 241 -11.87 -9.72 -28.73
C LEU A 241 -11.21 -10.25 -27.46
N LYS A 242 -10.21 -9.52 -26.94
CA LYS A 242 -9.53 -9.85 -25.69
C LYS A 242 -10.51 -9.84 -24.51
N PHE A 243 -11.49 -8.93 -24.47
CA PHE A 243 -12.53 -8.94 -23.44
C PHE A 243 -13.39 -10.22 -23.52
N ILE A 244 -13.90 -10.58 -24.70
CA ILE A 244 -14.72 -11.79 -24.87
C ILE A 244 -13.92 -13.04 -24.46
N LYS A 245 -12.64 -13.15 -24.86
CA LYS A 245 -11.79 -14.28 -24.47
C LYS A 245 -11.48 -14.32 -22.97
N ASN A 246 -11.19 -13.18 -22.35
CA ASN A 246 -11.01 -13.10 -20.90
C ASN A 246 -12.31 -13.44 -20.13
N ALA A 247 -13.49 -13.26 -20.73
CA ALA A 247 -14.76 -13.67 -20.16
C ALA A 247 -15.00 -15.19 -20.23
N GLU A 248 -14.55 -15.85 -21.30
CA GLU A 248 -14.52 -17.32 -21.39
C GLU A 248 -13.48 -17.93 -20.41
N ASP A 249 -12.34 -17.28 -20.23
CA ASP A 249 -11.27 -17.73 -19.32
C ASP A 249 -11.44 -17.22 -17.88
N ALA A 250 -12.61 -16.65 -17.54
CA ALA A 250 -12.87 -15.97 -16.29
C ALA A 250 -12.61 -16.82 -15.03
N LYS A 251 -12.20 -16.17 -13.94
CA LYS A 251 -11.91 -16.81 -12.65
C LYS A 251 -12.61 -16.06 -11.51
N PRO A 252 -13.03 -16.76 -10.44
CA PRO A 252 -13.63 -16.14 -9.24
C PRO A 252 -12.59 -15.43 -8.36
N ASN A 253 -11.32 -15.52 -8.74
CA ASN A 253 -10.19 -14.96 -8.01
C ASN A 253 -9.01 -14.62 -8.91
N LYS A 254 -8.11 -13.80 -8.38
CA LYS A 254 -6.85 -13.43 -9.00
C LYS A 254 -5.73 -13.59 -7.98
N ILE A 255 -4.82 -14.52 -8.25
CA ILE A 255 -3.54 -14.64 -7.58
C ILE A 255 -2.54 -13.73 -8.30
N PHE A 256 -1.74 -13.00 -7.52
CA PHE A 256 -0.62 -12.21 -8.00
C PHE A 256 0.66 -13.01 -7.83
N GLU A 257 1.32 -13.35 -8.95
CA GLU A 257 2.57 -14.12 -8.92
C GLU A 257 3.74 -13.36 -8.28
N LYS A 258 3.66 -12.03 -8.26
CA LYS A 258 4.66 -11.19 -7.58
C LYS A 258 4.64 -11.49 -6.08
N VAL A 259 5.81 -11.88 -5.57
CA VAL A 259 6.05 -12.15 -4.16
C VAL A 259 6.34 -10.85 -3.42
N TYR A 260 5.75 -10.70 -2.24
CA TYR A 260 5.95 -9.58 -1.33
C TYR A 260 6.56 -10.08 -0.02
N TYR A 261 7.34 -9.23 0.64
CA TYR A 261 7.94 -9.53 1.94
C TYR A 261 7.53 -8.44 2.92
N SER A 262 7.13 -8.81 4.14
CA SER A 262 6.96 -7.83 5.21
C SER A 262 8.20 -7.80 6.10
N ARG A 263 9.04 -6.78 5.94
CA ARG A 263 10.26 -6.59 6.77
C ARG A 263 10.03 -5.57 7.90
N LYS A 264 9.03 -4.72 7.75
CA LYS A 264 8.65 -3.63 8.67
C LYS A 264 7.34 -3.95 9.42
N ASP A 265 6.75 -2.94 10.06
CA ASP A 265 5.57 -3.07 10.92
C ASP A 265 4.30 -3.54 10.23
N LEU A 266 4.12 -3.19 8.96
CA LEU A 266 3.00 -3.61 8.13
C LEU A 266 3.39 -3.68 6.65
N LEU A 267 2.63 -4.47 5.89
CA LEU A 267 2.61 -4.44 4.44
C LEU A 267 1.40 -3.60 4.01
N GLU A 268 1.66 -2.47 3.35
CA GLU A 268 0.63 -1.59 2.80
C GLU A 268 0.36 -2.01 1.35
N ALA A 269 -0.82 -2.54 1.07
CA ALA A 269 -1.23 -2.98 -0.26
C ALA A 269 -2.20 -1.96 -0.90
N GLU A 270 -1.74 -1.25 -1.92
CA GLU A 270 -2.58 -0.43 -2.80
C GLU A 270 -3.21 -1.35 -3.86
N VAL A 271 -4.53 -1.49 -3.79
CA VAL A 271 -5.35 -2.27 -4.74
C VAL A 271 -6.05 -1.29 -5.68
N VAL A 272 -5.76 -1.40 -6.98
CA VAL A 272 -6.46 -0.66 -8.03
C VAL A 272 -7.26 -1.65 -8.87
N MET A 273 -8.58 -1.51 -8.83
CA MET A 273 -9.52 -2.24 -9.67
C MET A 273 -9.94 -1.35 -10.83
N LEU A 274 -9.69 -1.82 -12.05
CA LEU A 274 -10.11 -1.22 -13.29
C LEU A 274 -11.19 -2.07 -13.94
N ASP A 275 -12.12 -1.44 -14.65
CA ASP A 275 -13.03 -2.16 -15.51
C ASP A 275 -12.29 -2.73 -16.73
N ALA A 276 -12.48 -4.02 -17.02
CA ALA A 276 -11.77 -4.70 -18.08
C ALA A 276 -12.17 -4.20 -19.49
N PHE A 277 -13.39 -3.69 -19.64
CA PHE A 277 -13.97 -3.24 -20.91
C PHE A 277 -13.63 -1.76 -21.17
N SER A 278 -14.14 -0.87 -20.30
CA SER A 278 -14.02 0.59 -20.38
C SER A 278 -12.67 1.15 -19.91
N LYS A 279 -11.91 0.39 -19.10
CA LYS A 279 -10.65 0.79 -18.45
C LYS A 279 -10.80 1.83 -17.33
N ASP A 280 -12.01 2.24 -16.99
CA ASP A 280 -12.29 3.16 -15.88
C ASP A 280 -11.85 2.58 -14.54
N THR A 281 -11.47 3.44 -13.59
CA THR A 281 -11.16 2.98 -12.22
C THR A 281 -12.45 2.74 -11.45
N LEU A 282 -12.68 1.48 -11.05
CA LEU A 282 -13.85 1.07 -10.27
C LEU A 282 -13.61 1.19 -8.77
N LEU A 283 -12.40 0.89 -8.30
CA LEU A 283 -11.99 1.02 -6.90
C LEU A 283 -10.49 1.31 -6.81
N LYS A 284 -10.13 2.17 -5.87
CA LYS A 284 -8.75 2.39 -5.44
C LYS A 284 -8.72 2.41 -3.91
N GLU A 285 -8.15 1.38 -3.30
CA GLU A 285 -8.14 1.21 -1.84
C GLU A 285 -6.75 0.81 -1.33
N THR A 286 -6.40 1.29 -0.14
CA THR A 286 -5.12 0.99 0.52
C THR A 286 -5.36 0.18 1.79
N ILE A 287 -4.80 -1.02 1.85
CA ILE A 287 -5.04 -2.01 2.90
C ILE A 287 -3.80 -2.17 3.77
N ASP A 288 -3.97 -2.01 5.08
CA ASP A 288 -2.92 -2.18 6.09
C ASP A 288 -2.90 -3.61 6.63
N ILE A 289 -1.85 -4.37 6.32
CA ILE A 289 -1.68 -5.76 6.75
C ILE A 289 -0.54 -5.83 7.76
N TYR A 290 -0.88 -5.92 9.06
CA TYR A 290 0.09 -5.81 10.14
C TYR A 290 0.98 -7.04 10.27
N THR A 291 2.25 -6.78 10.56
CA THR A 291 3.24 -7.81 10.86
C THR A 291 3.24 -8.15 12.36
N GLU A 292 3.24 -9.44 12.68
CA GLU A 292 3.51 -9.98 14.01
C GLU A 292 5.01 -10.03 14.28
N GLY A 293 5.38 -9.54 15.47
CA GLY A 293 6.67 -9.78 16.10
C GLY A 293 7.88 -9.09 15.46
N GLY A 294 8.89 -8.89 16.31
CA GLY A 294 10.29 -8.75 15.91
C GLY A 294 10.72 -7.37 15.40
N GLY A 295 11.90 -6.97 15.87
CA GLY A 295 12.50 -5.68 15.59
C GLY A 295 12.40 -4.75 16.80
N ILE A 296 13.44 -3.95 16.97
CA ILE A 296 13.49 -2.84 17.90
C ILE A 296 12.71 -1.69 17.25
N ARG A 297 11.81 -1.06 18.00
CA ARG A 297 11.01 0.10 17.56
C ARG A 297 11.29 1.28 18.47
N LEU A 298 11.48 2.47 17.90
CA LEU A 298 11.49 3.73 18.63
C LEU A 298 10.07 4.31 18.60
N ARG A 299 9.44 4.44 19.76
CA ARG A 299 8.11 5.00 19.94
C ARG A 299 8.17 6.25 20.81
N PHE A 300 7.16 7.11 20.68
CA PHE A 300 6.99 8.26 21.57
C PHE A 300 5.54 8.35 22.05
N SER A 301 5.34 8.78 23.29
CA SER A 301 4.02 8.93 23.91
C SER A 301 4.01 10.08 24.91
N THR A 302 2.85 10.70 25.11
CA THR A 302 2.64 11.71 26.17
C THR A 302 1.67 11.19 27.22
N GLY A 303 1.76 11.64 28.47
CA GLY A 303 0.87 11.16 29.52
C GLY A 303 1.07 11.79 30.89
N PHE A 304 0.52 11.11 31.89
CA PHE A 304 0.53 11.51 33.31
C PHE A 304 1.42 10.54 34.11
N PHE A 305 2.18 11.09 35.05
CA PHE A 305 3.19 10.38 35.82
C PHE A 305 2.99 10.65 37.32
N TYR A 306 2.41 9.69 38.02
CA TYR A 306 2.47 9.65 39.47
C TYR A 306 3.93 9.47 39.89
N ASN A 307 4.40 10.26 40.85
CA ASN A 307 5.73 10.13 41.44
C ASN A 307 5.76 10.64 42.89
N ASP A 308 6.76 10.21 43.65
CA ASP A 308 7.01 10.53 45.06
C ASP A 308 7.99 11.71 45.28
N ILE A 309 8.43 12.39 44.21
CA ILE A 309 9.33 13.55 44.32
C ILE A 309 8.51 14.84 44.44
N VAL A 310 8.37 15.31 45.68
CA VAL A 310 7.76 16.62 46.00
C VAL A 310 8.79 17.53 46.67
N GLU A 311 8.96 18.74 46.13
CA GLU A 311 9.73 19.79 46.78
C GLU A 311 8.95 20.33 47.98
N LYS A 312 9.45 20.09 49.20
CA LYS A 312 8.79 20.58 50.41
C LYS A 312 9.13 22.06 50.62
N SER A 313 8.10 22.90 50.62
CA SER A 313 8.22 24.29 51.07
C SER A 313 8.31 24.35 52.59
N TYR A 314 9.00 25.36 53.10
CA TYR A 314 9.25 25.57 54.52
C TYR A 314 9.11 27.06 54.86
N TYR A 315 8.63 27.36 56.06
CA TYR A 315 8.57 28.72 56.60
C TYR A 315 9.30 28.82 57.93
N LEU A 316 9.66 30.05 58.31
CA LEU A 316 10.27 30.37 59.59
C LEU A 316 9.19 30.88 60.55
N THR A 317 9.22 30.42 61.80
CA THR A 317 8.48 31.02 62.91
C THR A 317 9.44 31.28 64.07
N GLU A 318 9.20 32.33 64.85
CA GLU A 318 9.95 32.58 66.08
C GLU A 318 9.73 31.43 67.07
N ARG A 319 10.79 31.07 67.80
CA ARG A 319 10.79 30.01 68.82
C ARG A 319 11.28 30.54 70.16
N ASP A 320 12.41 31.23 70.14
CA ASP A 320 13.05 31.87 71.29
C ASP A 320 13.87 33.09 70.81
N GLU A 321 14.50 33.82 71.74
CA GLU A 321 15.28 35.04 71.45
C GLU A 321 16.49 34.81 70.53
N THR A 322 16.91 33.56 70.33
CA THR A 322 18.13 33.18 69.61
C THR A 322 17.89 32.31 68.37
N THR A 323 16.73 31.65 68.26
CA THR A 323 16.41 30.74 67.15
C THR A 323 15.00 30.91 66.56
N LYS A 324 14.91 30.63 65.25
CA LYS A 324 13.64 30.43 64.53
C LYS A 324 13.45 28.95 64.24
N ALA A 325 12.25 28.44 64.46
CA ALA A 325 11.88 27.10 64.02
C ALA A 325 11.61 27.08 62.51
N VAL A 326 12.05 26.01 61.84
CA VAL A 326 11.83 25.74 60.42
C VAL A 326 10.71 24.71 60.33
N LEU A 327 9.52 25.13 59.90
CA LEU A 327 8.35 24.27 59.80
C LEU A 327 8.01 23.98 58.33
N PRO A 328 7.68 22.72 57.97
CA PRO A 328 7.23 22.41 56.62
C PRO A 328 5.82 22.96 56.37
N GLU A 329 5.58 23.46 55.16
CA GLU A 329 4.23 23.71 54.68
C GLU A 329 3.50 22.38 54.41
N LYS A 330 2.16 22.43 54.37
CA LYS A 330 1.32 21.26 54.13
C LYS A 330 1.29 20.91 52.63
N SER A 331 2.33 20.24 52.14
CA SER A 331 2.38 19.64 50.80
C SER A 331 1.75 18.22 50.80
N PRO A 332 1.31 17.71 49.63
CA PRO A 332 1.16 16.26 49.45
C PRO A 332 2.53 15.56 49.49
N ASP A 333 2.54 14.24 49.68
CA ASP A 333 3.73 13.39 49.57
C ASP A 333 3.90 12.76 48.16
N PHE A 334 3.08 13.18 47.18
CA PHE A 334 3.17 12.75 45.79
C PHE A 334 2.80 13.89 44.82
N ASP A 335 3.20 13.74 43.55
CA ASP A 335 2.80 14.60 42.44
C ASP A 335 2.31 13.80 41.22
N ILE A 336 1.46 14.42 40.40
CA ILE A 336 1.01 13.91 39.10
C ILE A 336 1.56 14.85 38.01
N ALA A 337 2.74 14.52 37.50
CA ALA A 337 3.43 15.28 36.47
C ALA A 337 2.84 15.00 35.07
N VAL A 338 2.94 15.97 34.16
CA VAL A 338 2.56 15.82 32.74
C VAL A 338 3.82 15.76 31.88
N GLY A 339 3.95 14.79 30.98
CA GLY A 339 5.22 14.57 30.28
C GLY A 339 5.17 13.76 29.00
N ALA A 340 6.35 13.45 28.50
CA ALA A 340 6.60 12.63 27.32
C ALA A 340 7.68 11.58 27.57
N LEU A 341 7.47 10.37 27.05
CA LEU A 341 8.44 9.27 27.02
C LEU A 341 8.79 8.91 25.58
N ALA A 342 10.08 8.70 25.33
CA ALA A 342 10.60 7.87 24.26
C ALA A 342 10.70 6.42 24.75
N HIS A 343 10.37 5.46 23.91
CA HIS A 343 10.41 4.03 24.22
C HIS A 343 11.25 3.30 23.17
N ILE A 344 12.25 2.55 23.62
CA ILE A 344 13.02 1.61 22.82
C ILE A 344 12.43 0.23 23.12
N GLY A 345 11.54 -0.23 22.24
CA GLY A 345 10.68 -1.39 22.47
C GLY A 345 11.00 -2.58 21.56
N TRP A 346 10.81 -3.78 22.08
CA TRP A 346 10.74 -5.00 21.29
C TRP A 346 9.28 -5.37 21.03
N LYS A 347 8.92 -5.52 19.76
CA LYS A 347 7.57 -5.92 19.34
C LYS A 347 7.34 -7.40 19.61
N PHE A 348 6.44 -7.73 20.54
CA PHE A 348 6.08 -9.12 20.86
C PHE A 348 4.94 -9.62 19.96
N SER A 349 3.87 -8.83 19.82
CA SER A 349 2.71 -9.17 18.97
C SER A 349 2.38 -8.04 17.98
N SER A 350 1.33 -8.18 17.17
CA SER A 350 0.84 -7.05 16.36
C SER A 350 0.14 -5.95 17.18
N HIS A 351 -0.05 -6.13 18.49
CA HIS A 351 -0.72 -5.19 19.40
C HIS A 351 0.07 -4.92 20.69
N THR A 352 1.28 -5.46 20.87
CA THR A 352 1.96 -5.46 22.18
C THR A 352 3.48 -5.37 22.03
N ASP A 353 4.07 -4.37 22.67
CA ASP A 353 5.52 -4.22 22.84
C ASP A 353 5.88 -4.19 24.32
N ILE A 354 7.10 -4.63 24.63
CA ILE A 354 7.78 -4.39 25.91
C ILE A 354 8.91 -3.43 25.61
N ALA A 355 9.08 -2.37 26.41
CA ALA A 355 10.07 -1.33 26.14
C ALA A 355 10.84 -0.86 27.37
N LEU A 356 12.07 -0.42 27.13
CA LEU A 356 12.77 0.52 28.01
C LEU A 356 12.33 1.94 27.61
N ASN A 357 12.05 2.78 28.59
CA ASN A 357 11.57 4.14 28.37
C ASN A 357 12.44 5.18 29.06
N MET A 358 12.52 6.35 28.44
CA MET A 358 13.21 7.53 28.96
C MET A 358 12.44 8.79 28.57
N GLY A 359 12.48 9.84 29.38
CA GLY A 359 11.83 11.08 29.01
C GLY A 359 11.78 12.13 30.11
N LEU A 360 10.82 13.05 29.98
CA LEU A 360 10.69 14.22 30.82
C LEU A 360 9.23 14.42 31.21
N ALA A 361 8.98 14.81 32.46
CA ALA A 361 7.69 15.30 32.92
C ALA A 361 7.83 16.59 33.72
N LEU A 362 6.85 17.48 33.62
CA LEU A 362 6.78 18.74 34.33
C LEU A 362 5.80 18.62 35.51
N SER A 363 6.25 19.02 36.69
CA SER A 363 5.40 19.14 37.88
C SER A 363 4.40 20.30 37.71
N PRO A 364 3.08 20.07 37.83
CA PRO A 364 2.14 21.18 37.96
C PRO A 364 2.20 21.84 39.35
N LEU A 365 2.76 21.17 40.37
CA LEU A 365 2.82 21.67 41.74
C LEU A 365 4.01 22.60 41.99
N ASP A 366 5.21 22.24 41.51
CA ASP A 366 6.47 22.96 41.79
C ASP A 366 7.16 23.52 40.51
N GLY A 367 6.62 23.22 39.33
CA GLY A 367 7.19 23.66 38.04
C GLY A 367 8.55 23.04 37.68
N LYS A 368 9.07 22.08 38.46
CA LYS A 368 10.36 21.43 38.20
C LYS A 368 10.19 20.32 37.15
N THR A 369 11.25 20.13 36.36
CA THR A 369 11.36 19.01 35.41
C THR A 369 11.85 17.76 36.13
N ARG A 370 11.19 16.63 35.86
CA ARG A 370 11.61 15.29 36.27
C ARG A 370 12.10 14.50 35.07
N TYR A 371 13.31 13.95 35.17
CA TYR A 371 13.87 13.01 34.23
C TYR A 371 13.37 11.62 34.58
N LEU A 372 12.78 10.92 33.63
CA LEU A 372 12.17 9.60 33.81
C LEU A 372 13.02 8.54 33.10
N LEU A 373 13.27 7.42 33.76
CA LEU A 373 13.95 6.25 33.21
C LEU A 373 13.32 4.97 33.75
N GLY A 374 12.86 4.07 32.89
CA GLY A 374 12.12 2.89 33.34
C GLY A 374 11.87 1.84 32.27
N GLY A 375 10.88 1.00 32.55
CA GLY A 375 10.34 0.00 31.63
C GLY A 375 8.82 0.18 31.48
N GLY A 376 8.24 -0.47 30.46
CA GLY A 376 6.81 -0.41 30.23
C GLY A 376 6.31 -1.38 29.18
N ILE A 377 4.98 -1.47 29.08
CA ILE A 377 4.26 -2.24 28.06
C ILE A 377 3.41 -1.26 27.25
N LEU A 378 3.51 -1.34 25.92
CA LEU A 378 2.69 -0.58 24.97
C LEU A 378 1.64 -1.50 24.37
N ILE A 379 0.37 -1.12 24.43
CA ILE A 379 -0.77 -1.91 23.95
C ILE A 379 -1.51 -1.13 22.85
N GLY A 380 -1.47 -1.62 21.62
CA GLY A 380 -2.18 -1.04 20.48
C GLY A 380 -1.52 -1.28 19.11
N LYS A 381 -2.16 -0.76 18.05
CA LYS A 381 -1.69 -0.87 16.64
C LYS A 381 -1.28 0.48 16.03
N LYS A 382 -2.26 1.37 15.84
CA LYS A 382 -2.04 2.74 15.31
C LYS A 382 -1.97 3.81 16.40
N ARG A 383 -2.56 3.50 17.56
CA ARG A 383 -2.53 4.28 18.79
C ARG A 383 -2.26 3.27 19.88
N GLU A 384 -1.32 3.58 20.76
CA GLU A 384 -0.77 2.66 21.76
C GLU A 384 -0.96 3.30 23.15
N LEU A 385 -1.55 2.56 24.08
CA LEU A 385 -1.61 2.88 25.51
C LEU A 385 -0.37 2.32 26.18
N GLY A 386 0.40 3.15 26.89
CA GLY A 386 1.58 2.75 27.63
C GLY A 386 1.33 2.69 29.12
N LEU A 387 1.73 1.57 29.75
CA LEU A 387 1.84 1.44 31.20
C LEU A 387 3.31 1.34 31.55
N ASN A 388 3.79 2.26 32.40
CA ASN A 388 5.22 2.51 32.61
C ASN A 388 5.55 2.58 34.10
N ILE A 389 6.72 2.08 34.48
CA ILE A 389 7.25 2.14 35.84
C ILE A 389 8.77 2.33 35.81
N GLY A 390 9.32 3.12 36.73
CA GLY A 390 10.76 3.35 36.78
C GLY A 390 11.20 4.34 37.84
N ALA A 391 12.40 4.86 37.66
CA ALA A 391 12.97 5.91 38.49
C ALA A 391 12.68 7.30 37.89
N ALA A 392 12.30 8.23 38.75
CA ALA A 392 12.31 9.65 38.48
C ALA A 392 13.55 10.29 39.13
N ILE A 393 14.08 11.33 38.50
CA ILE A 393 15.16 12.16 39.03
C ILE A 393 14.75 13.62 38.88
N SER A 394 14.83 14.42 39.93
CA SER A 394 14.65 15.87 39.84
C SER A 394 15.69 16.61 40.66
N ARG A 395 15.89 17.90 40.37
CA ARG A 395 16.77 18.77 41.14
C ARG A 395 15.92 19.73 41.97
N ILE A 396 15.78 19.40 43.25
CA ILE A 396 14.92 20.12 44.21
C ILE A 396 15.75 20.82 45.28
N ASP A 397 15.17 21.84 45.87
CA ASP A 397 15.73 22.62 46.97
C ASP A 397 15.43 21.89 48.30
N LYS A 398 16.46 21.29 48.90
CA LYS A 398 16.40 20.61 50.21
C LYS A 398 16.97 21.50 51.31
N LEU A 399 16.53 21.34 52.55
CA LEU A 399 17.13 22.03 53.70
C LEU A 399 18.66 21.80 53.71
N SER A 400 19.40 22.89 53.86
CA SER A 400 20.86 22.87 53.90
C SER A 400 21.37 22.34 55.24
N GLY A 401 22.64 21.94 55.27
CA GLY A 401 23.32 21.52 56.49
C GLY A 401 23.50 22.61 57.56
N SER A 402 23.04 23.85 57.33
CA SER A 402 23.01 24.90 58.36
C SER A 402 21.74 24.87 59.22
N VAL A 403 20.72 24.11 58.84
CA VAL A 403 19.54 23.86 59.68
C VAL A 403 19.90 22.82 60.74
N THR A 404 19.85 23.22 62.00
CA THR A 404 20.15 22.33 63.13
C THR A 404 18.91 21.53 63.52
N LYS A 405 19.10 20.27 63.94
CA LYS A 405 18.03 19.40 64.43
C LYS A 405 18.21 19.11 65.92
N SER A 406 17.14 19.28 66.71
CA SER A 406 17.09 18.90 68.13
C SER A 406 15.79 18.16 68.39
N GLY A 407 15.89 16.89 68.80
CA GLY A 407 14.73 15.99 68.84
C GLY A 407 14.05 15.89 67.47
N ASN A 408 12.77 16.25 67.42
CA ASN A 408 11.95 16.28 66.20
C ASN A 408 11.89 17.65 65.52
N GLU A 409 12.50 18.69 66.10
CA GLU A 409 12.39 20.07 65.63
C GLU A 409 13.63 20.50 64.84
N LEU A 410 13.41 21.40 63.89
CA LEU A 410 14.42 21.97 62.99
C LEU A 410 14.49 23.48 63.25
N PHE A 411 15.69 24.06 63.31
CA PHE A 411 15.86 25.48 63.64
C PHE A 411 17.11 26.10 63.02
N VAL A 412 17.09 27.44 62.94
CA VAL A 412 18.18 28.30 62.44
C VAL A 412 18.37 29.50 63.38
N PRO A 413 19.54 30.16 63.37
CA PRO A 413 19.77 31.38 64.15
C PRO A 413 18.76 32.49 63.82
N ILE A 414 18.40 33.31 64.82
CA ILE A 414 17.42 34.41 64.69
C ILE A 414 17.73 35.39 63.54
N ALA A 415 19.02 35.60 63.22
CA ALA A 415 19.49 36.46 62.14
C ALA A 415 19.23 35.92 60.72
N VAL A 416 18.75 34.68 60.57
CA VAL A 416 18.39 34.10 59.26
C VAL A 416 16.99 34.57 58.86
N GLU A 417 16.89 35.21 57.69
CA GLU A 417 15.62 35.78 57.17
C GLU A 417 14.88 34.83 56.22
N ALA A 418 15.56 33.89 55.57
CA ALA A 418 14.99 32.92 54.63
C ALA A 418 15.45 31.50 54.96
N VAL A 419 14.59 30.49 54.74
CA VAL A 419 14.94 29.09 55.02
C VAL A 419 16.14 28.69 54.15
N PRO A 420 17.29 28.28 54.73
CA PRO A 420 18.49 28.04 53.96
C PRO A 420 18.43 26.66 53.30
N THR A 421 18.27 26.65 51.98
CA THR A 421 18.17 25.42 51.15
C THR A 421 19.40 25.21 50.25
N THR A 422 19.54 24.01 49.72
CA THR A 422 20.56 23.61 48.73
C THR A 422 19.94 22.76 47.64
N LYS A 423 20.34 22.99 46.39
CA LYS A 423 19.87 22.22 45.23
C LYS A 423 20.51 20.84 45.18
N GLN A 424 19.74 19.80 45.48
CA GLN A 424 20.16 18.41 45.48
C GLN A 424 19.39 17.61 44.42
N ASN A 425 20.00 16.55 43.91
CA ASN A 425 19.31 15.61 43.03
C ASN A 425 18.55 14.60 43.89
N GLU A 426 17.23 14.55 43.75
CA GLU A 426 16.38 13.56 44.41
C GLU A 426 15.99 12.45 43.45
N TRP A 427 15.98 11.23 43.97
CA TRP A 427 15.54 10.02 43.27
C TRP A 427 14.22 9.55 43.86
N GLY A 428 13.33 9.09 42.98
CA GLY A 428 12.01 8.61 43.35
C GLY A 428 11.51 7.52 42.41
N LEU A 429 10.37 6.92 42.73
CA LEU A 429 9.67 5.99 41.85
C LEU A 429 8.57 6.73 41.07
N PHE A 430 8.37 6.36 39.80
CA PHE A 430 7.22 6.81 39.02
C PHE A 430 6.37 5.66 38.50
N PHE A 431 5.07 5.93 38.37
CA PHE A 431 4.12 5.14 37.59
C PHE A 431 3.46 6.03 36.55
N GLY A 432 3.54 5.64 35.27
CA GLY A 432 3.13 6.49 34.14
C GLY A 432 2.10 5.82 33.24
N VAL A 433 0.97 6.48 33.02
CA VAL A 433 0.00 6.11 31.99
C VAL A 433 0.17 7.07 30.81
N THR A 434 0.58 6.53 29.66
CA THR A 434 0.85 7.32 28.45
C THR A 434 0.01 6.89 27.26
N TYR A 435 -0.13 7.77 26.28
CA TYR A 435 -0.83 7.49 25.04
C TYR A 435 -0.07 8.04 23.84
N ASN A 436 -0.01 7.22 22.80
CA ASN A 436 0.53 7.60 21.50
C ASN A 436 -0.62 7.97 20.55
N PHE A 437 -0.83 9.27 20.35
CA PHE A 437 -1.96 9.82 19.59
C PHE A 437 -1.85 9.63 18.06
N LYS A 438 -0.61 9.55 17.52
CA LYS A 438 -0.35 9.58 16.08
C LYS A 438 0.81 8.66 15.73
N ASN A 439 0.57 7.53 15.06
CA ASN A 439 1.59 6.84 14.29
C ASN A 439 1.42 7.15 12.80
N THR A 440 2.50 7.59 12.13
CA THR A 440 2.58 7.81 10.69
C THR A 440 3.26 6.62 10.01
N LYS A 441 3.07 6.45 8.69
CA LYS A 441 3.69 5.37 7.91
C LYS A 441 4.91 5.91 7.16
N LYS A 442 6.12 5.37 7.38
CA LYS A 442 7.35 5.69 6.63
C LYS A 442 7.70 4.56 5.65
#